data_AF-A0A178UWZ5-F1
#
_entry.id   AF-A0A178UWZ5-F1
#
_cell.length_a   1.000
_cell.length_b   1.000
_cell.length_c   1.000
_cell.angle_alpha   90.00
_cell.angle_beta   90.00
_cell.angle_gamma   90.00
#
_symmetry.space_group_name_H-M   'P 1'
#
loop_
_entity.id
_entity.type
_entity.pdbx_description
1 polymer ?
#
loop_
_entity_poly.entity_id
_entity_poly.type
_entity_poly.pdbx_seq_one_letter_code
_entity_poly.pdbx_strand_id
1 'polypeptide(L)' 'MKVEVPVSVAYGLYSERESIPKWMTFISSVKVLKDKPDLSRWTLKYKAFGQNLEYAWLAKNLQASIMNN' A
#
# COMPACT_ATOMS: atom_id res chain seq x y z
N MET A 1 5.32 11.78 15.27
CA MET A 1 6.56 12.12 14.54
C MET A 1 6.15 12.81 13.24
N LYS A 2 6.72 13.97 12.92
CA LYS A 2 6.50 14.67 11.64
C LYS A 2 7.73 14.44 10.77
N VAL A 3 7.54 14.19 9.48
CA VAL A 3 8.63 14.00 8.53
C VAL A 3 8.63 15.20 7.58
N GLU A 4 9.76 15.92 7.51
CA GLU A 4 9.93 17.10 6.66
C GLU A 4 10.34 16.71 5.24
N VAL A 5 9.41 16.09 4.51
CA VAL A 5 9.58 15.73 3.10
C VAL A 5 8.49 16.37 2.25
N PRO A 6 8.78 16.75 1.00
CA PRO A 6 7.74 17.21 0.08
C PRO A 6 6.63 16.16 -0.08
N VAL A 7 5.39 16.61 -0.16
CA VAL A 7 4.22 15.74 -0.34
C VAL A 7 4.37 14.87 -1.59
N SER A 8 4.93 15.41 -2.67
CA SER A 8 5.20 14.67 -3.91
C SER A 8 6.13 13.47 -3.70
N VAL A 9 7.13 13.61 -2.83
CA VAL A 9 8.08 12.52 -2.50
C VAL A 9 7.37 11.44 -1.68
N ALA A 10 6.67 11.83 -0.61
CA ALA A 10 5.91 10.89 0.21
C ALA A 10 4.84 10.15 -0.61
N TYR A 11 4.14 10.87 -1.47
CA TYR A 11 3.11 10.32 -2.35
C TYR A 11 3.70 9.41 -3.44
N GLY A 12 4.88 9.74 -3.98
CA GLY A 12 5.60 8.91 -4.94
C GLY A 12 5.97 7.55 -4.34
N LEU A 13 6.54 7.56 -3.13
CA LEU A 13 6.86 6.34 -2.39
C LEU A 13 5.60 5.50 -2.10
N TYR A 14 4.52 6.14 -1.66
CA TYR A 14 3.25 5.45 -1.43
C TYR A 14 2.63 4.88 -2.72
N SER A 15 2.79 5.59 -3.85
CA SER A 15 2.21 5.19 -5.14
C SER A 15 2.85 3.94 -5.72
N GLU A 16 4.11 3.67 -5.37
CA GLU A 16 4.81 2.42 -5.67
C GLU A 16 4.33 1.28 -4.76
N ARG A 17 3.06 0.90 -4.94
CA ARG A 17 2.29 0.03 -4.05
C ARG A 17 2.94 -1.32 -3.77
N GLU A 18 3.55 -1.95 -4.77
CA GLU A 18 4.17 -3.28 -4.57
C GLU A 18 5.46 -3.22 -3.73
N SER A 19 6.03 -2.03 -3.53
CA SER A 19 7.17 -1.82 -2.65
C SER A 19 6.76 -1.58 -1.19
N ILE A 20 5.48 -1.38 -0.90
CA ILE A 20 4.94 -1.16 0.46
C ILE A 20 5.46 -2.16 1.51
N PRO A 21 5.51 -3.48 1.25
CA PRO A 21 6.05 -4.45 2.22
C PRO A 21 7.49 -4.19 2.67
N LYS A 22 8.28 -3.42 1.90
CA LYS A 22 9.67 -3.06 2.27
C LYS A 22 9.72 -2.15 3.49
N TRP A 23 8.69 -1.32 3.73
CA TRP A 23 8.65 -0.36 4.83
C TRP A 23 7.48 -0.54 5.79
N MET A 24 6.40 -1.23 5.39
CA MET A 24 5.32 -1.66 6.29
C MET A 24 5.35 -3.17 6.48
N THR A 25 6.17 -3.63 7.43
CA THR A 25 6.52 -5.07 7.62
C THR A 25 5.36 -5.98 8.00
N PHE A 26 4.24 -5.44 8.50
CA PHE A 26 3.02 -6.20 8.79
C PHE A 26 2.20 -6.51 7.51
N ILE A 27 2.46 -5.80 6.41
CA ILE A 27 1.90 -6.12 5.10
C ILE A 27 2.82 -7.12 4.42
N SER A 28 2.31 -8.33 4.21
CA SER A 28 3.06 -9.41 3.58
C SER A 28 3.15 -9.29 2.06
N SER A 29 2.14 -8.71 1.40
CA SER A 29 2.19 -8.41 -0.03
C SER A 29 1.19 -7.35 -0.44
N VAL A 30 1.51 -6.65 -1.52
CA VAL A 30 0.59 -5.79 -2.27
C VAL A 30 0.76 -6.12 -3.75
N LYS A 31 -0.35 -6.33 -4.45
CA LYS A 31 -0.37 -6.66 -5.89
C LYS A 31 -1.41 -5.82 -6.62
N VAL A 32 -1.00 -5.08 -7.64
CA VAL A 32 -1.94 -4.36 -8.52
C VAL A 32 -2.65 -5.38 -9.41
N LEU A 33 -3.97 -5.30 -9.53
CA LEU A 33 -4.72 -6.23 -10.37
C LEU A 33 -4.50 -5.89 -11.84
N LYS A 34 -4.01 -6.84 -12.65
CA LYS A 34 -3.72 -6.63 -14.07
C LYS A 34 -4.94 -6.19 -14.88
N ASP A 35 -6.08 -6.84 -14.63
CA ASP A 35 -7.32 -6.58 -15.36
C ASP A 35 -8.05 -5.32 -14.84
N LYS A 36 -7.69 -4.86 -13.64
CA LYS A 36 -8.32 -3.73 -12.98
C LYS A 36 -7.30 -2.89 -12.20
N PRO A 37 -6.44 -2.11 -12.89
CA PRO A 37 -5.30 -1.42 -12.27
C PRO A 37 -5.66 -0.33 -11.25
N ASP A 38 -6.92 0.11 -11.21
CA ASP A 38 -7.45 0.99 -10.16
C ASP A 38 -7.65 0.26 -8.82
N LEU A 39 -7.43 -1.06 -8.76
CA LEU A 39 -7.44 -1.85 -7.54
C LEU A 39 -6.08 -2.50 -7.26
N SER A 40 -5.78 -2.65 -5.98
CA SER A 40 -4.72 -3.52 -5.50
C SER A 40 -5.24 -4.47 -4.44
N ARG A 41 -4.72 -5.71 -4.45
CA ARG A 41 -4.91 -6.69 -3.39
C ARG A 41 -3.81 -6.53 -2.36
N TRP A 42 -4.20 -6.36 -1.12
CA TRP A 42 -3.32 -6.26 0.03
C TRP A 42 -3.46 -7.53 0.86
N THR A 43 -2.35 -8.06 1.35
CA THR A 43 -2.34 -9.22 2.24
C THR A 43 -1.53 -8.90 3.49
N LEU A 44 -2.14 -9.07 4.64
CA LEU A 44 -1.53 -8.95 5.96
C LEU A 44 -1.33 -10.35 6.55
N LYS A 45 -0.16 -10.61 7.13
CA LYS A 45 0.13 -11.84 7.87
C LYS A 45 0.69 -11.46 9.23
N TYR A 46 0.12 -12.00 10.29
CA TYR A 46 0.61 -11.76 11.65
C TYR A 46 0.35 -12.96 12.55
N LYS A 47 1.20 -13.11 13.57
CA LYS A 47 1.05 -14.16 14.57
C LYS A 47 0.38 -13.58 15.81
N ALA A 48 -0.80 -14.07 16.14
CA ALA A 48 -1.53 -13.67 17.34
C ALA A 48 -2.30 -14.87 17.90
N PHE A 49 -2.52 -14.89 19.22
CA PHE A 49 -3.26 -15.96 19.91
C PHE A 49 -2.73 -17.38 19.63
N GLY A 50 -1.40 -17.50 19.44
CA GLY A 50 -0.77 -18.78 19.09
C GLY A 50 -0.99 -19.26 17.65
N GLN A 51 -1.63 -18.47 16.79
CA GLN A 51 -1.99 -18.81 15.43
C GLN A 51 -1.34 -17.88 14.41
N ASN A 52 -1.16 -18.37 13.18
CA ASN A 52 -0.81 -17.55 12.03
C ASN A 52 -2.11 -17.07 11.37
N LEU A 53 -2.34 -15.76 11.38
CA LEU A 53 -3.51 -15.14 10.80
C LEU A 53 -3.14 -14.49 9.47
N GLU A 54 -3.97 -14.70 8.46
CA GLU A 54 -3.83 -14.09 7.14
C GLU A 54 -5.14 -13.44 6.74
N TYR A 55 -5.06 -12.18 6.30
CA TYR A 55 -6.21 -11.42 5.83
C TYR A 55 -5.85 -10.72 4.53
N ALA A 56 -6.77 -10.75 3.57
CA ALA A 56 -6.59 -10.07 2.29
C ALA A 56 -7.84 -9.25 1.93
N TRP A 57 -7.60 -8.07 1.36
CA TRP A 57 -8.65 -7.15 0.92
C TRP A 57 -8.29 -6.47 -0.38
N LEU A 58 -9.29 -5.88 -1.04
CA LEU A 58 -9.11 -5.02 -2.19
C LEU A 58 -9.19 -3.56 -1.74
N ALA A 59 -8.26 -2.75 -2.22
CA ALA A 59 -8.25 -1.31 -1.99
C ALA A 59 -8.22 -0.56 -3.32
N LYS A 60 -8.91 0.59 -3.37
CA LYS A 60 -8.85 1.50 -4.51
C LYS A 60 -7.51 2.23 -4.53
N ASN A 61 -6.86 2.20 -5.69
CA ASN A 61 -5.63 2.93 -5.95
C ASN A 61 -5.98 4.39 -6.20
N LEU A 62 -5.77 5.24 -5.18
CA LEU A 62 -5.90 6.69 -5.37
C LEU A 62 -4.82 7.19 -6.34
N GLN A 63 -5.24 8.07 -7.25
CA GLN A 63 -4.37 8.83 -8.13
C GLN A 63 -4.37 10.26 -7.61
N ALA A 64 -3.21 10.92 -7.56
CA ALA A 64 -3.19 12.34 -7.30
C ALA A 64 -3.86 13.02 -8.51
N SER A 65 -5.00 13.67 -8.30
CA SER A 65 -5.49 14.64 -9.26
C SER A 65 -4.52 15.81 -9.19
N ILE A 66 -3.57 15.86 -10.12
CA ILE A 66 -2.83 17.09 -10.35
C ILE A 66 -3.88 18.05 -10.91
N MET A 67 -4.44 18.89 -10.04
CA MET A 67 -5.08 20.12 -10.47
C MET A 67 -3.95 20.95 -11.07
N ASN A 68 -3.78 20.85 -12.38
CA ASN A 68 -2.96 21.78 -13.14
C ASN A 68 -3.62 23.16 -12.98
N ASN A 69 -3.09 23.97 -12.06
CA ASN A 69 -3.31 25.41 -12.05
C ASN A 69 -2.20 26.08 -12.85
#